data_AF-A0A1U8J1D8-F1
#
_entry.id   AF-A0A1U8J1D8-F1
#
_cell.length_a   1.000
_cell.length_b   1.000
_cell.length_c   1.000
_cell.angle_alpha   90.00
_cell.angle_beta   90.00
_cell.angle_gamma   90.00
#
_symmetry.space_group_name_H-M   'P 1'
#
loop_
_entity.id
_entity.type
_entity.pdbx_description
1 polymer ?
#
loop_
_entity_poly.entity_id
_entity_poly.type
_entity_poly.pdbx_seq_one_letter_code
_entity_poly.pdbx_strand_id
1 'polypeptide(L)'
;MACCEQNCSHTDADIPIVYTECLFQNQAGQCLTLYKAFNIHGHGDPQKTIQDKETGEFKHFPDSEGLVGVVEYILEHKLKWVVAWSNIPGKPDKVYTQILEMKEGIDLVKIKFQLDFSGNQSCANKLGYSA
;
A
#
# COMPACT_ATOMS: atom_id res chain seq x y z
N MET A 1 -50.21 0.63 -7.53
CA MET A 1 -48.99 1.21 -8.13
C MET A 1 -48.60 2.40 -7.27
N ALA A 2 -47.59 2.23 -6.41
CA ALA A 2 -47.00 3.29 -5.61
C ALA A 2 -45.58 2.84 -5.27
N CYS A 3 -44.60 3.34 -6.01
CA CYS A 3 -43.20 3.23 -5.66
C CYS A 3 -42.89 4.35 -4.66
N CYS A 4 -42.57 4.01 -3.42
CA CYS A 4 -41.87 4.92 -2.53
C CYS A 4 -40.39 4.88 -2.92
N GLU A 5 -39.96 5.83 -3.75
CA GLU A 5 -38.54 6.13 -3.89
C GLU A 5 -38.09 6.84 -2.61
N GLN A 6 -37.52 6.08 -1.69
CA GLN A 6 -36.69 6.64 -0.64
C GLN A 6 -35.43 7.17 -1.31
N ASN A 7 -35.42 8.49 -1.53
CA ASN A 7 -34.20 9.26 -1.78
C ASN A 7 -33.27 9.11 -0.56
N CYS A 8 -32.44 8.07 -0.56
CA CYS A 8 -31.23 8.06 0.24
C CYS A 8 -30.29 9.10 -0.35
N SER A 9 -30.37 10.33 0.13
CA SER A 9 -29.26 11.28 0.01
C SER A 9 -28.10 10.70 0.83
N HIS A 10 -27.27 9.87 0.21
CA HIS A 10 -25.93 9.60 0.71
C HIS A 10 -25.16 10.92 0.57
N THR A 11 -25.23 11.75 1.60
CA THR A 11 -24.15 12.67 1.88
C THR A 11 -23.00 11.78 2.31
N ASP A 12 -22.17 11.37 1.36
CA ASP A 12 -20.80 10.92 1.61
C ASP A 12 -20.11 12.12 2.27
N ALA A 13 -20.26 12.24 3.59
CA ALA A 13 -19.41 13.12 4.35
C ALA A 13 -17.99 12.60 4.12
N ASP A 14 -17.13 13.41 3.50
CA ASP A 14 -15.70 13.14 3.38
C ASP A 14 -15.18 12.88 4.79
N ILE A 15 -15.10 11.61 5.19
CA ILE A 15 -14.55 11.23 6.48
C ILE A 15 -13.06 11.59 6.38
N PRO A 16 -12.57 12.52 7.23
CA PRO A 16 -11.18 12.92 7.16
C PRO A 16 -10.31 11.71 7.49
N ILE A 17 -9.34 11.42 6.62
CA ILE A 17 -8.32 10.42 6.92
C ILE A 17 -7.46 10.98 8.04
N VAL A 18 -7.27 10.18 9.09
CA VAL A 18 -6.37 10.55 10.20
C VAL A 18 -4.98 9.94 9.97
N TYR A 19 -4.93 8.66 9.60
CA TYR A 19 -3.73 7.93 9.21
C TYR A 19 -4.11 6.60 8.54
N THR A 20 -3.14 5.97 7.89
CA THR A 20 -3.18 4.54 7.52
C THR A 20 -2.21 3.79 8.43
N GLU A 21 -2.69 2.74 9.07
CA GLU A 21 -1.84 1.80 9.82
C GLU A 21 -1.30 0.76 8.86
N CYS A 22 0.03 0.71 8.73
CA CYS A 22 0.70 -0.21 7.82
C CYS A 22 1.31 -1.36 8.62
N LEU A 23 0.83 -2.58 8.38
CA LEU A 23 1.28 -3.82 9.02
C LEU A 23 1.88 -4.76 7.98
N PHE A 24 3.18 -5.02 8.07
CA PHE A 24 3.93 -5.89 7.16
C PHE A 24 4.37 -7.15 7.90
N GLN A 25 3.60 -8.22 7.76
CA GLN A 25 3.96 -9.49 8.38
C GLN A 25 5.04 -10.20 7.56
N ASN A 26 6.19 -10.46 8.18
CA ASN A 26 7.26 -11.17 7.53
C ASN A 26 7.12 -12.68 7.76
N GLN A 27 6.94 -13.42 6.66
CA GLN A 27 6.93 -14.89 6.64
C GLN A 27 7.91 -15.44 5.60
N ALA A 28 8.93 -14.65 5.24
CA ALA A 28 9.86 -14.99 4.17
C ALA A 28 10.96 -16.00 4.60
N GLY A 29 11.00 -16.42 5.87
CA GLY A 29 12.05 -17.30 6.40
C GLY A 29 13.37 -16.56 6.68
N GLN A 30 13.37 -15.23 6.61
CA GLN A 30 14.56 -14.37 6.67
C GLN A 30 14.21 -12.96 7.14
N CYS A 31 15.20 -12.15 7.52
CA CYS A 31 15.00 -10.74 7.86
C CYS A 31 14.76 -9.88 6.61
N LEU A 32 13.72 -9.04 6.63
CA LEU A 32 13.50 -7.99 5.63
C LEU A 32 14.27 -6.73 6.02
N THR A 33 14.93 -6.10 5.06
CA THR A 33 15.60 -4.79 5.27
C THR A 33 15.03 -3.76 4.32
N LEU A 34 14.59 -2.62 4.84
CA LEU A 34 14.08 -1.51 4.05
C LEU A 34 15.18 -1.00 3.13
N TYR A 35 14.93 -1.04 1.83
CA TYR A 35 15.79 -0.49 0.80
C TYR A 35 15.48 0.97 0.55
N LYS A 36 14.21 1.26 0.25
CA LYS A 36 13.71 2.61 -0.05
C LYS A 36 12.27 2.74 0.41
N ALA A 37 11.91 3.97 0.75
CA ALA A 37 10.54 4.38 1.01
C ALA A 37 10.25 5.65 0.22
N PHE A 38 9.03 5.76 -0.30
CA PHE A 38 8.55 6.93 -1.03
C PHE A 38 7.19 7.32 -0.44
N ASN A 39 7.13 8.51 0.14
CA ASN A 39 5.86 9.12 0.53
C ASN A 39 5.45 10.02 -0.64
N ILE A 40 4.61 9.49 -1.54
CA ILE A 40 4.10 10.24 -2.69
C ILE A 40 3.14 11.33 -2.19
N HIS A 41 2.27 10.97 -1.24
CA HIS A 41 1.45 11.88 -0.45
C HIS A 41 1.47 11.44 1.02
N GLY A 42 1.51 12.41 1.91
CA GLY A 42 1.62 12.20 3.34
C GLY A 42 3.05 12.01 3.84
N HIS A 43 3.18 11.57 5.08
CA HIS A 43 4.46 11.27 5.71
C HIS A 43 4.37 10.10 6.68
N GLY A 44 5.38 9.24 6.66
CA GLY A 44 5.54 8.12 7.58
C GLY A 44 6.99 7.65 7.58
N ASP A 45 7.36 6.87 8.60
CA ASP A 45 8.69 6.31 8.77
C ASP A 45 8.60 4.78 8.88
N PRO A 46 8.73 4.04 7.76
CA PRO A 46 8.69 2.59 7.78
C PRO A 46 9.85 2.01 8.59
N GLN A 47 9.58 0.91 9.29
CA GLN A 47 10.64 0.22 10.01
C GLN A 47 11.73 -0.28 9.06
N LYS A 48 12.98 -0.04 9.48
CA LYS A 48 14.18 -0.38 8.71
C LYS A 48 14.40 -1.88 8.57
N THR A 49 13.96 -2.67 9.54
CA THR A 49 14.13 -4.13 9.56
C THR A 49 12.92 -4.81 10.15
N ILE A 50 12.55 -5.97 9.62
CA ILE A 50 11.47 -6.83 10.15
C ILE A 50 12.02 -8.25 10.23
N GLN A 51 12.14 -8.83 11.43
CA GLN A 51 12.67 -10.19 11.58
C GLN A 51 11.69 -11.23 11.03
N ASP A 52 12.18 -12.43 10.73
CA ASP A 52 11.31 -13.54 10.34
C ASP A 52 10.26 -13.80 11.41
N LYS A 53 9.00 -14.03 10.99
CA LYS A 53 7.82 -14.23 11.84
C LYS A 53 7.40 -13.03 12.69
N GLU A 54 8.05 -11.88 12.54
CA GLU A 54 7.62 -10.63 13.15
C GLU A 54 6.75 -9.80 12.22
N THR A 55 6.03 -8.83 12.79
CA THR A 55 5.25 -7.84 12.03
C THR A 55 5.94 -6.50 12.15
N GLY A 56 6.26 -5.91 11.00
CA GLY A 56 6.68 -4.54 10.95
C GLY A 56 5.48 -3.60 10.97
N GLU A 57 5.52 -2.55 11.77
CA GLU A 57 4.41 -1.61 11.92
C GLU A 57 4.86 -0.15 11.87
N PHE A 58 4.06 0.68 11.21
CA PHE A 58 4.15 2.13 11.33
C PHE A 58 2.83 2.80 10.92
N LYS A 59 2.69 4.08 11.27
CA LYS A 59 1.57 4.93 10.82
C LYS A 59 2.03 5.88 9.73
N HIS A 60 1.28 5.93 8.64
CA HIS A 60 1.42 6.94 7.59
C HIS A 60 0.35 8.00 7.83
N PHE A 61 0.72 9.27 7.92
CA PHE A 61 -0.20 10.39 8.12
C PHE A 61 -0.42 11.15 6.81
N PRO A 62 -1.64 11.63 6.55
CA PRO A 62 -1.97 12.28 5.28
C PRO A 62 -1.39 13.69 5.17
N ASP A 63 -1.30 14.18 3.94
CA ASP A 63 -1.20 15.61 3.61
C ASP A 63 -2.52 16.13 3.00
N SER A 64 -2.49 17.27 2.32
CA SER A 64 -3.69 17.85 1.67
C SER A 64 -4.26 17.01 0.52
N GLU A 65 -3.49 16.07 -0.03
CA GLU A 65 -3.86 15.23 -1.17
C GLU A 65 -4.24 13.80 -0.73
N GLY A 66 -4.12 13.49 0.57
CA GLY A 66 -4.38 12.17 1.15
C GLY A 66 -3.09 11.43 1.49
N LEU A 67 -3.07 10.13 1.25
CA LEU A 67 -2.01 9.25 1.73
C LEU A 67 -1.66 8.21 0.67
N VAL A 68 -0.46 8.31 0.10
CA VAL A 68 0.04 7.39 -0.92
C VAL A 68 1.50 7.08 -0.63
N GLY A 69 1.79 5.81 -0.32
CA GLY A 69 3.13 5.37 0.07
C GLY A 69 3.60 4.17 -0.74
N VAL A 70 4.92 4.04 -0.83
CA VAL A 70 5.61 2.87 -1.42
C VAL A 70 6.80 2.51 -0.55
N VAL A 71 7.00 1.22 -0.29
CA VAL A 71 8.20 0.67 0.33
C VAL A 71 8.79 -0.44 -0.54
N GLU A 72 10.11 -0.52 -0.52
CA GLU A 72 10.89 -1.61 -1.10
C GLU A 72 11.65 -2.30 0.05
N TYR A 73 11.36 -3.57 0.32
CA TYR A 73 12.10 -4.40 1.26
C TYR A 73 12.99 -5.39 0.51
N ILE A 74 14.26 -5.51 0.88
CA ILE A 74 15.16 -6.53 0.36
C ILE A 74 14.76 -7.90 0.90
N LEU A 75 14.68 -8.87 -0.01
CA LEU A 75 14.63 -10.30 0.24
C LEU A 75 16.01 -10.90 -0.09
N GLU A 76 16.35 -12.11 0.40
CA GLU A 76 17.54 -12.81 -0.10
C GLU A 76 17.46 -13.07 -1.62
N HIS A 77 18.57 -13.55 -2.20
CA HIS A 77 18.67 -13.89 -3.63
C HIS A 77 18.52 -12.72 -4.59
N LYS A 78 18.86 -11.49 -4.15
CA LYS A 78 18.78 -10.27 -4.97
C LYS A 78 17.34 -9.99 -5.43
N LEU A 79 16.35 -10.31 -4.61
CA LEU A 79 14.96 -9.91 -4.82
C LEU A 79 14.59 -8.74 -3.89
N LYS A 80 13.53 -8.03 -4.24
CA LYS A 80 12.88 -7.05 -3.39
C LYS A 80 11.38 -7.19 -3.46
N TRP A 81 10.75 -6.98 -2.32
CA TRP A 81 9.32 -6.88 -2.16
C TRP A 81 8.90 -5.42 -2.19
N VAL A 82 8.09 -5.06 -3.18
CA VAL A 82 7.49 -3.74 -3.32
C VAL A 82 6.08 -3.81 -2.76
N VAL A 83 5.75 -2.89 -1.86
CA VAL A 83 4.38 -2.68 -1.38
C VAL A 83 4.05 -1.21 -1.52
N ALA A 84 2.89 -0.92 -2.08
CA ALA A 84 2.37 0.43 -2.19
C ALA A 84 0.92 0.47 -1.73
N TRP A 85 0.48 1.63 -1.29
CA TRP A 85 -0.89 1.82 -0.82
C TRP A 85 -1.39 3.22 -1.13
N SER A 86 -2.71 3.35 -1.19
CA SER A 86 -3.42 4.61 -1.38
C SER A 86 -4.65 4.63 -0.47
N ASN A 87 -4.79 5.71 0.28
CA ASN A 87 -5.97 6.06 1.05
C ASN A 87 -6.22 7.55 0.79
N ILE A 88 -7.28 7.87 0.04
CA ILE A 88 -7.61 9.21 -0.41
C ILE A 88 -9.10 9.45 -0.12
N PRO A 89 -9.50 10.61 0.44
CA PRO A 89 -10.90 10.88 0.75
C PRO A 89 -11.79 10.72 -0.48
N GLY A 90 -12.97 10.12 -0.31
CA GLY A 90 -13.91 9.85 -1.39
C GLY A 90 -13.47 8.76 -2.38
N LYS A 91 -12.36 8.05 -2.14
CA LYS A 91 -11.89 6.92 -2.95
C LYS A 91 -11.74 5.65 -2.10
N PRO A 92 -11.91 4.46 -2.69
CA PRO A 92 -11.60 3.21 -2.01
C PRO A 92 -10.12 3.12 -1.63
N ASP A 93 -9.84 2.54 -0.46
CA ASP A 93 -8.50 2.16 -0.03
C ASP A 93 -7.95 1.05 -0.92
N LYS A 94 -6.67 1.18 -1.29
CA LYS A 94 -6.02 0.27 -2.23
C LYS A 94 -4.61 -0.08 -1.81
N VAL A 95 -4.22 -1.31 -2.11
CA VAL A 95 -2.88 -1.84 -1.89
C VAL A 95 -2.38 -2.48 -3.18
N TYR A 96 -1.11 -2.27 -3.47
CA TYR A 96 -0.38 -2.88 -4.57
C TYR A 96 0.82 -3.64 -4.00
N THR A 97 1.12 -4.80 -4.56
CA THR A 97 2.37 -5.49 -4.24
C THR A 97 2.96 -6.25 -5.40
N GLN A 98 4.30 -6.31 -5.43
CA GLN A 98 5.07 -7.01 -6.44
C GLN A 98 6.43 -7.47 -5.89
N ILE A 99 6.89 -8.65 -6.30
CA ILE A 99 8.28 -9.09 -6.11
C ILE A 99 9.06 -8.85 -7.41
N LEU A 100 10.25 -8.24 -7.29
CA LEU A 100 11.13 -7.87 -8.40
C LEU A 100 12.56 -8.31 -8.11
N GLU A 101 13.40 -8.44 -9.14
CA GLU A 101 14.84 -8.47 -8.93
C GLU A 101 15.37 -7.10 -8.49
N MET A 102 16.45 -7.07 -7.71
CA MET A 102 17.10 -5.85 -7.23
C MET A 102 17.60 -4.95 -8.37
N LYS A 103 17.93 -5.53 -9.52
CA LYS A 103 18.35 -4.78 -10.72
C LYS A 103 17.19 -4.08 -11.43
N GLU A 104 15.96 -4.52 -11.20
CA GLU A 104 14.77 -3.91 -11.79
C GLU A 104 14.42 -2.62 -11.02
N GLY A 105 14.34 -1.50 -11.71
CA GLY A 105 13.80 -0.26 -11.12
C GLY A 105 12.29 -0.37 -10.91
N ILE A 106 11.77 0.31 -9.88
CA ILE A 106 10.33 0.51 -9.78
C ILE A 106 9.90 1.69 -10.65
N ASP A 107 8.74 1.57 -11.29
CA ASP A 107 8.09 2.67 -12.00
C ASP A 107 6.98 3.24 -11.11
N LEU A 108 7.31 4.30 -10.37
CA LEU A 108 6.38 4.95 -9.46
C LEU A 108 5.14 5.51 -10.18
N VAL A 109 5.28 5.95 -11.43
CA VAL A 109 4.16 6.47 -12.23
C VAL A 109 3.20 5.33 -12.55
N LYS A 110 3.73 4.17 -12.98
CA LYS A 110 2.93 2.98 -13.23
C LYS A 110 2.26 2.43 -11.96
N ILE A 111 2.97 2.38 -10.83
CA ILE A 111 2.41 1.95 -9.55
C ILE A 111 1.27 2.88 -9.13
N LYS A 112 1.49 4.20 -9.20
CA LYS A 112 0.44 5.18 -8.89
C LYS A 112 -0.76 5.02 -9.82
N PHE A 113 -0.53 4.85 -11.12
CA PHE A 113 -1.60 4.59 -12.09
C PHE A 113 -2.38 3.33 -11.72
N GLN A 114 -1.71 2.24 -11.33
CA GLN A 114 -2.41 1.02 -10.92
C GLN A 114 -3.22 1.21 -9.63
N LEU A 115 -2.73 2.00 -8.67
CA LEU A 115 -3.50 2.38 -7.49
C LEU A 115 -4.68 3.30 -7.86
N ASP A 116 -4.52 4.27 -8.74
CA ASP A 116 -5.61 5.18 -9.10
C ASP A 116 -6.74 4.45 -9.85
N PHE A 117 -6.39 3.50 -10.72
CA PHE A 117 -7.33 2.87 -11.67
C PHE A 117 -7.66 1.40 -11.39
N SER A 118 -7.13 0.77 -10.34
CA SER A 118 -7.67 -0.52 -9.89
C SER A 118 -9.08 -0.34 -9.31
N GLY A 119 -9.93 -1.38 -9.40
CA GLY A 119 -11.24 -1.39 -8.73
C GLY A 119 -11.11 -1.48 -7.20
N ASN A 120 -12.14 -1.99 -6.53
CA ASN A 120 -12.14 -2.20 -5.07
C ASN A 120 -11.26 -3.39 -4.61
N GLN A 121 -10.17 -3.69 -5.33
CA GLN A 121 -9.36 -4.88 -5.10
C GLN A 121 -7.89 -4.51 -4.92
N SER A 122 -7.22 -5.20 -3.99
CA SER A 122 -5.77 -5.20 -3.89
C SER A 122 -5.17 -5.73 -5.19
N CYS A 123 -4.16 -5.04 -5.71
CA CYS A 123 -3.43 -5.48 -6.89
C CYS A 123 -2.20 -6.28 -6.45
N ALA A 124 -2.16 -7.56 -6.83
CA ALA A 124 -1.02 -8.43 -6.61
C ALA A 124 -0.46 -8.85 -7.97
N ASN A 125 0.84 -8.64 -8.19
CA ASN A 125 1.48 -9.03 -9.44
C ASN A 125 2.79 -9.75 -9.14
N LYS A 126 3.07 -10.87 -9.82
CA LYS A 126 4.28 -11.69 -9.62
C LYS A 126 4.58 -11.95 -8.13
N LEU A 127 3.69 -12.67 -7.44
CA LEU A 127 3.84 -13.03 -6.02
C LEU A 127 4.83 -14.18 -5.77
N GLY A 128 5.78 -14.41 -6.68
CA GLY A 128 6.62 -15.61 -6.65
C GLY A 128 7.51 -15.69 -5.40
N TYR A 129 7.19 -16.60 -4.48
CA TYR A 129 8.09 -17.60 -3.89
C TYR A 129 7.23 -18.62 -3.12
N SER A 130 7.22 -19.88 -3.55
CA SER A 130 6.87 -21.02 -2.69
C SER A 130 8.17 -21.76 -2.44
N ALA A 131 8.52 -21.96 -1.17
CA ALA A 131 9.68 -22.76 -0.76
C ALA A 131 9.60 -24.19 -1.30
#